data_AF-F9UJD6-F1
#
_entry.id   AF-F9UJD6-F1
#
_cell.length_a   1.000
_cell.length_b   1.000
_cell.length_c   1.000
_cell.angle_alpha   90.00
_cell.angle_beta   90.00
_cell.angle_gamma   90.00
#
_symmetry.space_group_name_H-M   'P 1'
#
loop_
_entity.id
_entity.type
_entity.pdbx_description
1 polymer ?
#
loop_
_entity_poly.entity_id
_entity_poly.type
_entity_poly.pdbx_seq_one_letter_code
_entity_poly.pdbx_strand_id
1 'polypeptide(L)'
;MLLKKIKEFENILKNKDNEKLICFLKEIEEKYLVKIILFKYENLINMNITNYFYDHNFLHFSKEDVFNSFIGKLSQILKNYKPSLEVAKFDTYLAKTVKLFTLNYINFWNSKKRKLTNVYLETDNLIVLKDPDAENSITKELDKIDTNSFWKSLSLKDKEFCKQMILGKNKSIFMTSQKINKYKQKIYNKFVSYFNY
;
A
#
# COMPACT_ATOMS: atom_id res chain seq x y z
N MET A 1 -4.52 -31.90 1.38
CA MET A 1 -3.61 -31.94 2.56
C MET A 1 -4.14 -31.09 3.72
N LEU A 2 -4.43 -29.79 3.52
CA LEU A 2 -4.97 -28.90 4.58
C LEU A 2 -6.27 -29.42 5.23
N LEU A 3 -7.25 -29.86 4.43
CA LEU A 3 -8.52 -30.40 4.94
C LEU A 3 -8.33 -31.60 5.89
N LYS A 4 -7.32 -32.46 5.67
CA LYS A 4 -7.01 -33.56 6.58
C LYS A 4 -6.55 -33.04 7.94
N LYS A 5 -5.64 -32.05 7.94
CA LYS A 5 -5.14 -31.40 9.16
C LYS A 5 -6.23 -30.63 9.91
N ILE A 6 -7.18 -30.01 9.21
CA ILE A 6 -8.35 -29.38 9.83
C ILE A 6 -9.17 -30.44 10.58
N LYS A 7 -9.51 -31.55 9.92
CA LYS A 7 -10.28 -32.65 10.54
C LYS A 7 -9.55 -33.26 11.74
N GLU A 8 -8.23 -33.44 11.62
CA GLU A 8 -7.39 -33.93 12.70
C GLU A 8 -7.44 -33.00 13.92
N PHE A 9 -7.23 -31.70 13.71
CA PHE A 9 -7.34 -30.68 14.77
C PHE A 9 -8.73 -30.69 15.43
N GLU A 10 -9.80 -30.78 14.64
CA GLU A 10 -11.16 -30.86 15.17
C GLU A 10 -11.41 -32.12 16.00
N ASN A 11 -10.90 -33.27 15.55
CA ASN A 11 -11.02 -34.52 16.28
C ASN A 11 -10.28 -34.46 17.61
N ILE A 12 -9.07 -33.88 17.64
CA ILE A 12 -8.32 -33.67 18.88
C ILE A 12 -9.12 -32.81 19.86
N LEU A 13 -9.69 -31.69 19.39
CA LEU A 13 -10.50 -30.81 20.23
C LEU A 13 -11.79 -31.48 20.73
N LYS A 14 -12.47 -32.26 19.88
CA LYS A 14 -13.68 -33.01 20.26
C LYS A 14 -13.39 -34.07 21.31
N ASN A 15 -12.26 -34.76 21.18
CA ASN A 15 -11.82 -35.80 22.11
C ASN A 15 -11.16 -35.23 23.37
N LYS A 16 -10.96 -33.91 23.44
CA LYS A 16 -10.31 -33.21 24.56
C LYS A 16 -8.91 -33.75 24.90
N ASP A 17 -8.19 -34.22 23.88
CA ASP A 17 -6.89 -34.87 24.06
C ASP A 17 -5.77 -33.81 24.12
N ASN A 18 -5.32 -33.51 25.35
CA ASN A 18 -4.32 -32.46 25.61
C ASN A 18 -2.96 -32.80 25.00
N GLU A 19 -2.50 -34.04 25.11
CA GLU A 19 -1.18 -34.46 24.63
C GLU A 19 -1.13 -34.43 23.10
N LYS A 20 -2.14 -34.97 22.44
CA LYS A 20 -2.21 -34.90 20.97
C LYS A 20 -2.30 -33.47 20.48
N LEU A 21 -2.97 -32.57 21.20
CA LEU A 21 -3.00 -31.17 20.82
C LEU A 21 -1.60 -30.53 20.91
N ILE A 22 -0.85 -30.82 21.97
CA ILE A 22 0.52 -30.31 22.13
C ILE A 22 1.41 -30.80 20.99
N CYS A 23 1.39 -32.11 20.69
CA CYS A 23 2.18 -32.68 19.60
C CYS A 23 1.78 -32.05 18.25
N PHE A 24 0.47 -31.99 17.97
CA PHE A 24 -0.04 -31.38 16.75
C PHE A 24 0.42 -29.93 16.57
N LEU A 25 0.33 -29.10 17.62
CA LEU A 25 0.72 -27.69 17.56
C LEU A 25 2.23 -27.50 17.38
N LYS A 26 3.06 -28.40 17.93
CA LYS A 26 4.53 -28.32 17.80
C LYS A 26 5.01 -28.76 16.42
N GLU A 27 4.46 -29.85 15.89
CA GLU A 27 4.91 -30.50 14.65
C GLU A 27 4.36 -29.86 13.38
N ILE A 28 3.18 -29.23 13.45
CA ILE A 28 2.58 -28.60 12.28
C ILE A 28 3.42 -27.40 11.79
N GLU A 29 3.59 -27.30 10.47
CA GLU A 29 4.20 -26.12 9.88
C GLU A 29 3.34 -24.88 10.13
N GLU A 30 4.00 -23.75 10.36
CA GLU A 30 3.38 -22.48 10.70
C GLU A 30 2.32 -22.04 9.68
N LYS A 31 2.61 -22.16 8.38
CA LYS A 31 1.68 -21.83 7.30
C LYS A 31 0.37 -22.61 7.40
N TYR A 32 0.40 -23.88 7.78
CA TYR A 32 -0.81 -24.69 7.91
C TYR A 32 -1.55 -24.35 9.20
N LEU A 33 -0.83 -24.12 10.31
CA LEU A 33 -1.44 -23.74 11.58
C LEU A 33 -2.24 -22.43 11.44
N VAL A 34 -1.63 -21.39 10.85
CA VAL A 34 -2.31 -20.12 10.60
C VAL A 34 -3.57 -20.32 9.77
N LYS A 35 -3.50 -21.10 8.69
CA LYS A 35 -4.66 -21.39 7.83
C LYS A 35 -5.78 -22.12 8.57
N ILE A 36 -5.45 -23.09 9.42
CA ILE A 36 -6.46 -23.83 10.21
C ILE A 36 -7.17 -22.89 11.17
N ILE A 37 -6.42 -22.03 11.86
CA ILE A 37 -6.98 -21.11 12.84
C ILE A 37 -7.81 -20.03 12.16
N LEU A 38 -7.35 -19.46 11.05
CA LEU A 38 -8.14 -18.49 10.27
C LEU A 38 -9.43 -19.12 9.77
N PHE A 39 -9.35 -20.29 9.13
CA PHE A 39 -10.53 -20.99 8.61
C PHE A 39 -11.63 -21.20 9.67
N LYS A 40 -11.24 -21.47 10.92
CA LYS A 40 -12.20 -21.79 11.99
C LYS A 40 -12.55 -20.62 12.91
N TYR A 41 -11.62 -19.71 13.15
CA TYR A 41 -11.71 -18.71 14.23
C TYR A 41 -11.46 -17.27 13.77
N GLU A 42 -11.35 -17.00 12.46
CA GLU A 42 -11.17 -15.63 11.95
C GLU A 42 -12.23 -14.66 12.49
N ASN A 43 -13.51 -15.02 12.42
CA ASN A 43 -14.61 -14.20 12.95
C ASN A 43 -14.46 -13.94 14.45
N LEU A 44 -14.07 -14.97 15.23
CA LEU A 44 -13.85 -14.84 16.67
C LEU A 44 -12.69 -13.87 16.95
N ILE A 45 -11.60 -13.97 16.21
CA ILE A 45 -10.44 -13.08 16.36
C ILE A 45 -10.85 -11.64 16.03
N ASN A 46 -11.50 -11.42 14.89
CA ASN A 46 -11.95 -10.10 14.44
C ASN A 46 -12.94 -9.45 15.41
N MET A 47 -13.93 -10.22 15.90
CA MET A 47 -14.90 -9.73 16.89
C MET A 47 -14.20 -9.33 18.19
N ASN A 48 -13.26 -10.14 18.69
CA ASN A 48 -12.53 -9.81 19.91
C ASN A 48 -11.67 -8.56 19.72
N ILE A 49 -10.91 -8.44 18.64
CA ILE A 49 -10.13 -7.22 18.34
C ILE A 49 -11.04 -6.01 18.27
N THR A 50 -12.14 -6.12 17.53
CA THR A 50 -13.12 -5.04 17.33
C THR A 50 -13.69 -4.52 18.65
N ASN A 51 -14.09 -5.43 19.54
CA ASN A 51 -14.67 -5.06 20.83
C ASN A 51 -13.69 -4.24 21.68
N TYR A 52 -12.41 -4.63 21.73
CA TYR A 52 -11.42 -3.89 22.51
C TYR A 52 -10.86 -2.66 21.80
N PHE A 53 -10.98 -2.58 20.48
CA PHE A 53 -10.50 -1.44 19.71
C PHE A 53 -11.46 -0.24 19.82
N TYR A 54 -12.78 -0.46 19.86
CA TYR A 54 -13.76 0.62 19.97
C TYR A 54 -13.69 1.40 21.30
N ASP A 55 -13.21 0.77 22.38
CA ASP A 55 -13.02 1.43 23.67
C ASP A 55 -11.88 2.47 23.63
N HIS A 56 -11.10 2.54 22.55
CA HIS A 56 -9.92 3.38 22.41
C HIS A 56 -10.03 4.31 21.19
N ASN A 57 -10.67 5.47 21.38
CA ASN A 57 -11.03 6.44 20.32
C ASN A 57 -9.87 7.15 19.60
N PHE A 58 -8.60 6.88 19.92
CA PHE A 58 -7.47 7.62 19.34
C PHE A 58 -6.23 6.73 19.13
N LEU A 59 -6.31 5.83 18.16
CA LEU A 59 -5.21 4.95 17.77
C LEU A 59 -4.66 5.32 16.39
N HIS A 60 -3.33 5.26 16.23
CA HIS A 60 -2.61 5.58 14.98
C HIS A 60 -2.56 4.44 13.96
N PHE A 61 -3.24 3.35 14.25
CA PHE A 61 -3.19 2.11 13.50
C PHE A 61 -4.62 1.58 13.42
N SER A 62 -4.91 0.78 12.41
CA SER A 62 -6.25 0.23 12.19
C SER A 62 -6.45 -1.11 12.91
N LYS A 63 -7.67 -1.65 12.87
CA LYS A 63 -7.97 -2.99 13.41
C LYS A 63 -7.23 -4.07 12.62
N GLU A 64 -7.09 -3.87 11.32
CA GLU A 64 -6.36 -4.75 10.41
C GLU A 64 -4.88 -4.84 10.78
N ASP A 65 -4.26 -3.74 11.23
CA ASP A 65 -2.88 -3.75 11.71
C ASP A 65 -2.70 -4.65 12.93
N VAL A 66 -3.65 -4.59 13.88
CA VAL A 66 -3.66 -5.46 15.07
C VAL A 66 -3.86 -6.91 14.66
N PHE A 67 -4.81 -7.17 13.77
CA PHE A 67 -5.10 -8.52 13.26
C PHE A 67 -3.87 -9.13 12.59
N ASN A 68 -3.27 -8.43 11.63
CA ASN A 68 -2.08 -8.89 10.92
C ASN A 68 -0.90 -9.12 11.87
N SER A 69 -0.71 -8.23 12.85
CA SER A 69 0.31 -8.39 13.89
C SER A 69 0.07 -9.61 14.77
N PHE A 70 -1.19 -9.91 15.10
CA PHE A 70 -1.57 -11.10 15.87
C PHE A 70 -1.31 -12.37 15.07
N ILE A 71 -1.77 -12.42 13.82
CA ILE A 71 -1.56 -13.56 12.91
C ILE A 71 -0.07 -13.84 12.72
N GLY A 72 0.76 -12.80 12.56
CA GLY A 72 2.21 -12.93 12.45
C GLY A 72 2.90 -13.53 13.68
N LYS A 73 2.25 -13.52 14.86
CA LYS A 73 2.78 -14.14 16.10
C LYS A 73 1.98 -15.38 16.52
N LEU A 74 0.93 -15.74 15.80
CA LEU A 74 -0.03 -16.77 16.19
C LEU A 74 0.65 -18.12 16.41
N SER A 75 1.53 -18.53 15.50
CA SER A 75 2.26 -19.80 15.60
C SER A 75 3.06 -19.90 16.89
N GLN A 76 3.84 -18.85 17.22
CA GLN A 76 4.62 -18.79 18.46
C GLN A 76 3.72 -18.86 19.69
N ILE A 77 2.60 -18.13 19.68
CA ILE A 77 1.66 -18.11 20.80
C ILE A 77 1.01 -19.48 21.02
N LEU A 78 0.57 -20.14 19.95
CA LEU A 78 -0.08 -21.45 20.03
C LEU A 78 0.90 -22.57 20.37
N LYS A 79 2.15 -22.51 19.92
CA LYS A 79 3.18 -23.50 20.29
C LYS A 79 3.53 -23.49 21.78
N ASN A 80 3.30 -22.37 22.45
CA ASN A 80 3.47 -22.22 23.90
C ASN A 80 2.20 -22.55 24.70
N TYR A 81 1.11 -22.92 24.04
CA TYR A 81 -0.14 -23.26 24.69
C TYR A 81 0.01 -24.52 25.54
N LYS A 82 -0.42 -24.45 26.81
CA LYS A 82 -0.55 -25.58 27.72
C LYS A 82 -2.03 -25.93 27.86
N PRO A 83 -2.55 -26.88 27.06
CA PRO A 83 -3.97 -27.19 27.04
C PRO A 83 -4.47 -27.82 28.32
N SER A 84 -5.70 -27.44 28.69
CA SER A 84 -6.53 -28.08 29.69
C SER A 84 -7.96 -28.17 29.16
N LEU A 85 -8.14 -28.97 28.09
CA LEU A 85 -9.38 -29.07 27.31
C LEU A 85 -10.55 -29.69 28.10
N GLU A 86 -10.25 -30.36 29.21
CA GLU A 86 -11.24 -30.85 30.16
C GLU A 86 -11.98 -29.71 30.86
N VAL A 87 -11.24 -28.64 31.21
CA VAL A 87 -11.72 -27.51 32.01
C VAL A 87 -12.13 -26.32 31.14
N ALA A 88 -11.37 -26.03 30.10
CA ALA A 88 -11.58 -24.85 29.25
C ALA A 88 -11.54 -25.20 27.77
N LYS A 89 -12.50 -24.65 27.00
CA LYS A 89 -12.49 -24.78 25.55
C LYS A 89 -11.32 -24.00 24.94
N PHE A 90 -10.79 -24.52 23.85
CA PHE A 90 -9.74 -23.85 23.07
C PHE A 90 -10.17 -22.44 22.64
N ASP A 91 -11.43 -22.26 22.26
CA ASP A 91 -12.03 -20.98 21.86
C ASP A 91 -11.89 -19.92 22.97
N THR A 92 -12.06 -20.33 24.23
CA THR A 92 -11.91 -19.46 25.39
C THR A 92 -10.45 -19.02 25.58
N TYR A 93 -9.52 -19.95 25.42
CA TYR A 93 -8.09 -19.64 25.43
C TYR A 93 -7.74 -18.66 24.31
N LEU A 94 -8.20 -18.93 23.09
CA LEU A 94 -7.91 -18.08 21.94
C LEU A 94 -8.50 -16.68 22.11
N ALA A 95 -9.76 -16.56 22.53
CA ALA A 95 -10.39 -15.27 22.80
C ALA A 95 -9.63 -14.46 23.86
N LYS A 96 -9.25 -15.10 24.98
CA LYS A 96 -8.47 -14.44 26.04
C LYS A 96 -7.09 -13.99 25.54
N THR A 97 -6.47 -14.81 24.69
CA THR A 97 -5.17 -14.51 24.10
C THR A 97 -5.25 -13.32 23.13
N VAL A 98 -6.27 -13.30 22.25
CA VAL A 98 -6.53 -12.17 21.34
C VAL A 98 -6.80 -10.89 22.13
N LYS A 99 -7.60 -10.96 23.20
CA LYS A 99 -7.85 -9.84 24.11
C LYS A 99 -6.54 -9.28 24.68
N LEU A 100 -5.74 -10.14 25.32
CA LEU A 100 -4.49 -9.72 25.97
C LEU A 100 -3.51 -9.14 24.95
N PHE A 101 -3.41 -9.77 23.77
CA PHE A 101 -2.60 -9.26 22.68
C PHE A 101 -3.04 -7.86 22.24
N THR A 102 -4.34 -7.68 22.00
CA THR A 102 -4.93 -6.41 21.55
C THR A 102 -4.68 -5.31 22.56
N LEU A 103 -4.96 -5.55 23.84
CA LEU A 103 -4.71 -4.60 24.92
C LEU A 103 -3.22 -4.24 25.04
N ASN A 104 -2.32 -5.23 24.97
CA ASN A 104 -0.88 -4.98 25.01
C ASN A 104 -0.40 -4.18 23.80
N TYR A 105 -0.94 -4.47 22.62
CA TYR A 105 -0.61 -3.75 21.39
C TYR A 105 -1.04 -2.28 21.51
N ILE A 106 -2.26 -2.04 21.98
CA ILE A 106 -2.80 -0.70 22.24
C ILE A 106 -1.96 0.04 23.30
N ASN A 107 -1.66 -0.61 24.43
CA ASN A 107 -0.84 -0.04 25.50
C ASN A 107 0.59 0.30 25.03
N PHE A 108 1.19 -0.57 24.20
CA PHE A 108 2.50 -0.32 23.61
C PHE A 108 2.49 0.96 22.78
N TRP A 109 1.50 1.14 21.91
CA TRP A 109 1.42 2.35 21.08
C TRP A 109 1.03 3.59 21.87
N ASN A 110 0.14 3.48 22.86
CA ASN A 110 -0.23 4.57 23.75
C ASN A 110 0.94 5.04 24.63
N SER A 111 1.81 4.12 25.08
CA SER A 111 2.97 4.44 25.91
C SER A 111 4.15 5.02 25.11
N LYS A 112 4.20 4.77 23.79
CA LYS A 112 5.27 5.23 22.90
C LYS A 112 5.12 6.71 22.52
N LYS A 113 5.05 7.61 23.52
CA LYS A 113 5.32 9.08 23.55
C LYS A 113 5.19 9.94 22.27
N ARG A 114 4.34 9.56 21.32
CA ARG A 114 3.93 10.40 20.19
C ARG A 114 2.42 10.25 20.07
N LYS A 115 1.69 10.80 21.06
CA LYS A 115 0.37 11.34 20.78
C LYS A 115 0.59 12.54 19.85
N LEU A 116 0.93 12.29 18.60
CA LEU A 116 0.53 13.21 17.56
C LEU A 116 -0.99 13.11 17.63
N THR A 117 -1.70 14.16 17.99
CA THR A 117 -3.11 14.25 17.63
C THR A 117 -3.16 14.39 16.11
N ASN A 118 -2.80 13.33 15.38
CA ASN A 118 -3.14 13.21 13.99
C ASN A 118 -4.63 12.93 14.02
N VAL A 119 -5.41 14.00 13.99
CA VAL A 119 -6.77 13.97 13.48
C VAL A 119 -6.61 13.36 12.09
N TYR A 120 -6.90 12.06 11.97
CA TYR A 120 -7.05 11.43 10.67
C TYR A 120 -8.27 12.12 10.06
N LEU A 121 -8.04 13.13 9.24
CA LEU A 121 -9.06 13.62 8.33
C LEU A 121 -9.42 12.42 7.47
N GLU A 122 -10.67 11.94 7.60
CA GLU A 122 -11.25 11.01 6.64
C GLU A 122 -11.01 11.56 5.24
N THR A 123 -10.17 10.89 4.47
CA THR A 123 -9.83 11.30 3.11
C THR A 123 -11.06 11.31 2.20
N ASP A 124 -12.09 10.56 2.58
CA ASP A 124 -13.37 10.48 1.88
C ASP A 124 -14.16 11.80 1.94
N ASN A 125 -13.84 12.69 2.88
CA ASN A 125 -14.44 14.03 3.02
C ASN A 125 -13.51 15.17 2.56
N LEU A 126 -12.39 14.86 1.90
CA LEU A 126 -11.56 15.89 1.28
C LEU A 126 -12.28 16.45 0.05
N ILE A 127 -12.95 17.58 0.24
CA ILE A 127 -13.40 18.43 -0.87
C ILE A 127 -12.13 18.89 -1.58
N VAL A 128 -11.82 18.27 -2.72
CA VAL A 128 -10.75 18.72 -3.61
C VAL A 128 -11.20 20.05 -4.20
N LEU A 129 -10.79 21.14 -3.55
CA LEU A 129 -10.86 22.46 -4.13
C LEU A 129 -9.88 22.48 -5.30
N LYS A 130 -10.42 22.38 -6.52
CA LYS A 130 -9.65 22.64 -7.73
C LYS A 130 -9.28 24.11 -7.71
N ASP A 131 -8.00 24.39 -7.76
CA ASP A 131 -7.44 25.73 -7.99
C ASP A 131 -7.01 25.78 -9.46
N PRO A 132 -7.85 26.34 -10.35
CA PRO A 132 -7.54 26.41 -11.77
C PRO A 132 -6.32 27.30 -12.04
N ASP A 133 -6.03 28.28 -11.18
CA ASP A 133 -4.91 29.20 -11.36
C ASP A 133 -3.58 28.48 -11.07
N ALA A 134 -3.56 27.66 -10.02
CA ALA A 134 -2.41 26.80 -9.71
C ALA A 134 -2.17 25.76 -10.83
N GLU A 135 -3.23 25.09 -11.30
CA GLU A 135 -3.14 24.12 -12.41
C GLU A 135 -2.61 24.77 -13.70
N ASN A 136 -3.14 25.95 -14.05
CA ASN A 136 -2.66 26.74 -15.18
C ASN A 136 -1.21 27.20 -15.01
N SER A 137 -0.81 27.60 -13.80
CA SER A 137 0.57 28.02 -13.52
C SER A 137 1.55 26.85 -13.68
N ILE A 138 1.20 25.68 -13.16
CA ILE A 138 2.02 24.47 -13.28
C ILE A 138 2.13 24.06 -14.75
N THR A 139 1.02 24.06 -15.49
CA THR A 139 1.00 23.70 -16.91
C THR A 139 1.91 24.60 -17.73
N LYS A 140 1.87 25.93 -17.49
CA LYS A 140 2.76 26.90 -18.17
C LYS A 140 4.24 26.67 -17.87
N GLU A 141 4.59 26.33 -16.64
CA GLU A 141 5.98 26.02 -16.28
C GLU A 141 6.45 24.70 -16.90
N LEU A 142 5.59 23.68 -16.96
CA LEU A 142 5.87 22.44 -17.67
C LEU A 142 6.11 22.69 -19.15
N ASP A 143 5.22 23.42 -19.83
CA ASP A 143 5.38 23.78 -21.25
C ASP A 143 6.70 24.51 -21.51
N LYS A 144 7.10 25.40 -20.59
CA LYS A 144 8.37 26.15 -20.68
C LYS A 144 9.58 25.25 -20.50
N ILE A 145 9.54 24.30 -19.57
CA ILE A 145 10.60 23.30 -19.37
C ILE A 145 10.74 22.43 -20.63
N ASP A 146 9.61 21.97 -21.14
CA ASP A 146 9.51 21.08 -22.29
C ASP A 146 9.99 21.74 -23.58
N THR A 147 9.52 22.95 -23.86
CA THR A 147 9.98 23.75 -25.00
C THR A 147 11.48 24.07 -24.93
N ASN A 148 12.00 24.37 -23.73
CA ASN A 148 13.44 24.60 -23.54
C ASN A 148 14.26 23.31 -23.74
N SER A 149 13.74 22.17 -23.28
CA SER A 149 14.39 20.87 -23.45
C SER A 149 14.41 20.44 -24.93
N PHE A 150 13.29 20.61 -25.63
CA PHE A 150 13.22 20.43 -27.09
C PHE A 150 14.20 21.35 -27.80
N TRP A 151 14.22 22.64 -27.45
CA TRP A 151 15.15 23.60 -28.04
C TRP A 151 16.60 23.18 -27.85
N LYS A 152 16.98 22.67 -26.67
CA LYS A 152 18.33 22.15 -26.42
C LYS A 152 18.70 20.97 -27.32
N SER A 153 17.75 20.07 -27.60
CA SER A 153 17.96 18.89 -28.45
C SER A 153 18.20 19.20 -29.94
N LEU A 154 17.81 20.40 -30.40
CA LEU A 154 18.04 20.82 -31.78
C LEU A 154 19.52 21.06 -32.08
N SER A 155 19.93 20.73 -33.30
CA SER A 155 21.29 21.02 -33.78
C SER A 155 21.49 22.53 -33.96
N LEU A 156 22.75 22.99 -34.01
CA LEU A 156 23.06 24.40 -34.24
C LEU A 156 22.42 24.94 -35.53
N LYS A 157 22.43 24.15 -36.61
CA LYS A 157 21.80 24.51 -37.89
C LYS A 157 20.29 24.66 -37.78
N ASP A 158 19.62 23.79 -37.03
CA ASP A 158 18.17 23.86 -36.82
C ASP A 158 17.81 25.11 -35.98
N LYS A 159 18.60 25.41 -34.94
CA LYS A 159 18.44 26.60 -34.09
C LYS A 159 18.61 27.90 -34.89
N GLU A 160 19.62 27.97 -35.74
CA GLU A 160 19.86 29.12 -36.62
C GLU A 160 18.71 29.32 -37.60
N PHE A 161 18.23 28.25 -38.23
CA PHE A 161 17.08 28.31 -39.12
C PHE A 161 15.83 28.82 -38.39
N CYS A 162 15.50 28.29 -37.21
CA CYS A 162 14.38 28.77 -36.40
C CYS A 162 14.51 30.24 -36.02
N LYS A 163 15.70 30.69 -35.58
CA LYS A 163 15.97 32.10 -35.25
C LYS A 163 15.77 33.02 -36.46
N GLN A 164 16.23 32.60 -37.64
CA GLN A 164 16.06 33.38 -38.87
C GLN A 164 14.58 33.50 -39.27
N MET A 165 13.80 32.43 -39.10
CA MET A 165 12.35 32.44 -39.35
C MET A 165 11.59 33.36 -38.36
N ILE A 166 11.93 33.32 -37.07
CA ILE A 166 11.28 34.15 -36.03
C ILE A 166 11.56 35.64 -36.25
N LEU A 167 12.79 35.99 -36.60
CA LEU A 167 13.20 37.39 -36.75
C LEU A 167 12.72 38.03 -38.07
N GLY A 168 12.03 37.30 -38.93
CA GLY A 168 11.59 37.78 -40.26
C GLY A 168 12.74 38.25 -41.16
N LYS A 169 13.99 37.91 -40.81
CA LYS A 169 15.18 38.32 -41.54
C LYS A 169 15.35 37.43 -42.77
N ASN A 170 14.54 37.68 -43.79
CA ASN A 170 14.65 37.04 -45.12
C ASN A 170 16.00 37.31 -45.82
N LYS A 171 16.84 38.21 -45.28
CA LYS A 171 18.07 38.67 -45.94
C LYS A 171 19.22 37.66 -45.97
N SER A 172 19.16 36.52 -45.25
CA SER A 172 20.26 35.55 -45.20
C SER A 172 19.90 34.12 -45.62
N ILE A 173 18.65 33.86 -46.01
CA ILE A 173 18.23 32.53 -46.46
C ILE A 173 18.34 32.50 -47.99
N PHE A 174 19.53 32.23 -48.52
CA PHE A 174 19.72 31.88 -49.93
C PHE A 174 19.19 30.47 -50.22
N MET A 175 17.92 30.22 -49.88
CA MET A 175 17.25 28.94 -50.10
C MET A 175 15.99 29.15 -50.91
N THR A 176 15.74 28.23 -51.83
CA THR A 176 14.49 28.19 -52.57
C THR A 176 13.33 27.86 -51.62
N SER A 177 12.12 28.28 -51.97
CA SER A 177 10.90 27.97 -51.21
C SER A 177 10.74 26.47 -50.96
N GLN A 178 11.15 25.62 -51.91
CA GLN A 178 11.16 24.17 -51.76
C GLN A 178 12.11 23.69 -50.65
N LYS A 179 13.32 24.26 -50.57
CA LYS A 179 14.29 23.93 -49.50
C LYS A 179 13.78 24.40 -48.14
N ILE A 180 13.18 25.59 -48.07
CA ILE A 180 12.57 26.10 -46.84
C ILE A 180 11.47 25.17 -46.34
N ASN A 181 10.56 24.74 -47.22
CA ASN A 181 9.48 23.82 -46.86
C ASN A 181 10.01 22.45 -46.42
N LYS A 182 11.06 21.93 -47.05
CA LYS A 182 11.73 20.70 -46.60
C LYS A 182 12.32 20.84 -45.19
N TYR A 183 12.95 21.98 -44.88
CA TYR A 183 13.49 22.24 -43.54
C TYR A 183 12.39 22.40 -42.49
N LYS A 184 11.29 23.10 -42.81
CA LYS A 184 10.11 23.20 -41.95
C LYS A 184 9.54 21.82 -41.61
N GLN A 185 9.35 20.97 -42.63
CA GLN A 185 8.84 19.62 -42.43
C GLN A 185 9.79 18.78 -41.56
N LYS A 186 11.10 18.93 -41.75
CA LYS A 186 12.10 18.21 -40.94
C LYS A 186 12.04 18.61 -39.46
N ILE A 187 11.89 19.90 -39.17
CA ILE A 187 11.77 20.39 -37.79
C ILE A 187 10.43 19.96 -37.18
N TYR A 188 9.35 20.00 -37.96
CA TYR A 188 8.04 19.50 -37.55
C TYR A 188 8.11 18.01 -37.15
N ASN A 189 8.72 17.16 -37.99
CA ASN A 189 8.86 15.74 -37.67
C ASN A 189 9.69 15.50 -36.41
N LYS A 190 10.71 16.33 -36.15
CA LYS A 190 11.48 16.27 -34.90
C LYS A 190 10.65 16.67 -33.69
N PHE A 191 9.78 17.67 -33.83
CA PHE A 191 8.86 18.10 -32.79
C PHE A 191 7.87 16.98 -32.43
N VAL A 192 7.19 16.43 -33.45
CA VAL A 192 6.26 15.30 -33.30
C VAL A 192 6.93 14.10 -32.62
N SER A 193 8.13 13.73 -33.09
CA SER A 193 8.90 12.63 -32.51
C SER A 193 9.39 12.88 -31.08
N TYR A 194 9.60 14.13 -30.68
CA TYR A 194 10.08 14.47 -29.33
C TYR A 194 8.95 14.42 -28.30
N PHE A 195 7.77 14.91 -28.68
CA PHE A 195 6.61 15.01 -27.81
C PHE A 195 5.67 13.80 -27.90
N ASN A 196 6.00 12.80 -28.73
CA ASN A 196 5.17 11.62 -29.00
C ASN A 196 3.73 11.99 -29.39
N TYR A 197 3.57 13.05 -30.19
CA TYR A 197 2.29 13.38 -30.83
C TYR A 197 2.01 12.48 -32.03
#